data_AF-A0A927RGW4-F1
#
_entry.id   AF-A0A927RGW4-F1
#
_cell.length_a   1.000
_cell.length_b   1.000
_cell.length_c   1.000
_cell.angle_alpha   90.00
_cell.angle_beta   90.00
_cell.angle_gamma   90.00
#
_symmetry.space_group_name_H-M   'P 1'
#
loop_
_entity.id
_entity.type
_entity.pdbx_description
1 polymer ?
#
loop_
_entity_poly.entity_id
_entity_poly.type
_entity_poly.pdbx_seq_one_letter_code
_entity_poly.pdbx_strand_id
1 'polypeptide(L)'
;MTNLRPTSAEIKFLNLAYNKFYDIYDEIGVDNFWLKDPHYRFTKVNTAFAIYTEILNYDPITWFIKHIEETRPPMESVIASELFKFIRNIFAHFPFFDNWDEVYINKEIINWYRKGLTIDKFLEKHAGGKEVKYRFWEIEKKLMTYLTITFPVGYEKGENIYLKDILPEKNGVKFSLHMMKNVIDSQVIKSS
;
A
#
# COMPACT_ATOMS: atom_id res chain seq x y z
N MET A 1 -26.75 20.96 4.59
CA MET A 1 -26.00 21.15 5.85
C MET A 1 -24.65 20.49 5.67
N THR A 2 -23.56 21.26 5.68
CA THR A 2 -22.20 20.72 5.70
C THR A 2 -21.94 20.11 7.07
N ASN A 3 -21.92 18.78 7.18
CA ASN A 3 -21.41 18.12 8.38
C ASN A 3 -19.93 18.48 8.50
N LEU A 4 -19.61 19.43 9.36
CA LEU A 4 -18.24 19.83 9.68
C LEU A 4 -17.50 18.60 10.20
N ARG A 5 -16.54 18.10 9.41
CA ARG A 5 -15.60 17.05 9.79
C ARG A 5 -14.27 17.70 10.20
N PRO A 6 -13.50 17.07 11.09
CA PRO A 6 -13.81 15.81 11.78
C PRO A 6 -14.75 15.96 12.98
N THR A 7 -15.59 14.96 13.20
CA THR A 7 -16.36 14.73 14.43
C THR A 7 -15.44 14.31 15.58
N SER A 8 -15.94 14.36 16.83
CA SER A 8 -15.15 13.92 18.00
C SER A 8 -14.66 12.47 17.91
N ALA A 9 -15.47 11.56 17.36
CA ALA A 9 -15.09 10.16 17.16
C ALA A 9 -13.99 10.02 16.11
N GLU A 10 -14.11 10.74 14.99
CA GLU A 10 -13.09 10.77 13.94
C GLU A 10 -11.77 11.33 14.47
N ILE A 11 -11.78 12.43 15.25
CA ILE A 11 -10.55 12.98 15.86
C ILE A 11 -9.84 11.91 16.70
N LYS A 12 -10.57 11.21 17.58
CA LYS A 12 -9.98 10.18 18.45
C LYS A 12 -9.37 9.04 17.63
N PHE A 13 -10.11 8.54 16.64
CA PHE A 13 -9.64 7.48 15.76
C PHE A 13 -8.40 7.92 14.96
N LEU A 14 -8.47 9.08 14.29
CA LEU A 14 -7.41 9.60 13.45
C LEU A 14 -6.13 9.84 14.26
N ASN A 15 -6.22 10.38 15.48
CA ASN A 15 -5.05 10.54 16.34
C ASN A 15 -4.37 9.19 16.66
N LEU A 16 -5.14 8.15 17.00
CA LEU A 16 -4.59 6.81 17.27
C LEU A 16 -3.96 6.20 16.01
N ALA A 17 -4.68 6.28 14.89
CA ALA A 17 -4.24 5.73 13.61
C ALA A 17 -2.98 6.43 13.10
N TYR A 18 -2.94 7.76 13.13
CA TYR A 18 -1.84 8.55 12.60
C TYR A 18 -0.59 8.37 13.46
N ASN A 19 -0.70 8.46 14.79
CA ASN A 19 0.44 8.23 15.68
C ASN A 19 1.05 6.84 15.45
N LYS A 20 0.20 5.80 15.40
CA LYS A 20 0.71 4.44 15.18
C LYS A 20 1.31 4.25 13.79
N PHE A 21 0.73 4.88 12.76
CA PHE A 21 1.28 4.87 11.41
C PHE A 21 2.65 5.56 11.37
N TYR A 22 2.79 6.73 12.00
CA TYR A 22 4.06 7.46 12.07
C TYR A 22 5.13 6.68 12.84
N ASP A 23 4.80 6.06 13.97
CA ASP A 23 5.73 5.19 14.69
C ASP A 23 6.31 4.09 13.79
N ILE A 24 5.45 3.45 12.97
CA ILE A 24 5.87 2.40 12.03
C ILE A 24 6.67 2.99 10.87
N TYR A 25 6.24 4.13 10.33
CA TYR A 25 6.92 4.83 9.24
C TYR A 25 8.36 5.17 9.64
N ASP A 26 8.52 5.81 10.80
CA ASP A 26 9.81 6.24 11.33
C ASP A 26 10.71 5.03 11.61
N GLU A 27 10.17 3.97 12.20
CA GLU A 27 10.91 2.73 12.45
C GLU A 27 11.45 2.13 11.15
N ILE A 28 10.62 2.04 10.10
CA ILE A 28 10.99 1.46 8.79
C ILE A 28 11.99 2.34 8.03
N GLY A 29 11.94 3.66 8.28
CA GLY A 29 12.87 4.63 7.72
C GLY A 29 14.32 4.38 8.13
N VAL A 30 14.57 3.79 9.30
CA VAL A 30 15.91 3.51 9.82
C VAL A 30 16.53 2.29 9.12
N ASP A 31 17.80 2.39 8.71
CA ASP A 31 18.45 1.31 7.93
C ASP A 31 18.58 -0.01 8.71
N ASN A 32 18.65 0.04 10.05
CA ASN A 32 18.72 -1.15 10.91
C ASN A 32 17.41 -1.96 10.94
N PHE A 33 16.27 -1.39 10.54
CA PHE A 33 15.01 -2.11 10.45
C PHE A 33 15.13 -3.29 9.49
N TRP A 34 15.86 -3.13 8.40
CA TRP A 34 16.06 -4.15 7.37
C TRP A 34 16.96 -5.30 7.81
N LEU A 35 17.61 -5.18 8.98
CA LEU A 35 18.37 -6.27 9.62
C LEU A 35 17.51 -7.09 10.58
N LYS A 36 16.27 -6.67 10.84
CA LYS A 36 15.35 -7.40 11.71
C LYS A 36 14.79 -8.63 11.01
N ASP A 37 14.33 -9.56 11.84
CA ASP A 37 13.65 -10.78 11.42
C ASP A 37 12.54 -10.51 10.37
N PRO A 38 12.45 -11.31 9.29
CA PRO A 38 11.45 -11.13 8.24
C PRO A 38 10.00 -11.10 8.75
N HIS A 39 9.66 -11.93 9.74
CA HIS A 39 8.32 -11.96 10.30
C HIS A 39 8.00 -10.70 11.11
N TYR A 40 8.97 -10.19 11.86
CA TYR A 40 8.84 -8.88 12.50
C TYR A 40 8.59 -7.77 11.47
N ARG A 41 9.39 -7.73 10.40
CA ARG A 41 9.25 -6.71 9.34
C ARG A 41 7.88 -6.81 8.69
N PHE A 42 7.46 -8.01 8.33
CA PHE A 42 6.15 -8.27 7.71
C PHE A 42 4.99 -7.85 8.63
N THR A 43 5.06 -8.16 9.92
CA THR A 43 4.02 -7.76 10.89
C THR A 43 3.87 -6.24 10.98
N LYS A 44 4.98 -5.49 10.96
CA LYS A 44 4.95 -4.03 10.97
C LYS A 44 4.32 -3.47 9.70
N VAL A 45 4.71 -4.01 8.55
CA VAL A 45 4.16 -3.63 7.25
C VAL A 45 2.67 -3.92 7.19
N ASN A 46 2.24 -5.13 7.55
CA ASN A 46 0.84 -5.52 7.58
C ASN A 46 0.02 -4.59 8.48
N THR A 47 0.55 -4.26 9.67
CA THR A 47 -0.08 -3.30 10.59
C THR A 47 -0.26 -1.92 9.94
N ALA A 48 0.74 -1.41 9.22
CA ALA A 48 0.62 -0.12 8.53
C ALA A 48 -0.44 -0.15 7.41
N PHE A 49 -0.50 -1.23 6.63
CA PHE A 49 -1.54 -1.41 5.61
C PHE A 49 -2.94 -1.51 6.23
N ALA A 50 -3.08 -2.24 7.35
CA ALA A 50 -4.35 -2.35 8.08
C ALA A 50 -4.81 -0.99 8.62
N ILE A 51 -3.91 -0.21 9.24
CA ILE A 51 -4.22 1.14 9.71
C ILE A 51 -4.64 2.04 8.55
N TYR A 52 -3.87 2.04 7.45
CA TYR A 52 -4.19 2.85 6.28
C TYR A 52 -5.55 2.47 5.69
N THR A 53 -5.92 1.20 5.72
CA THR A 53 -7.25 0.72 5.31
C THR A 53 -8.38 1.40 6.05
N GLU A 54 -8.26 1.51 7.37
CA GLU A 54 -9.26 2.15 8.20
C GLU A 54 -9.27 3.67 8.02
N ILE A 55 -8.10 4.29 7.81
CA ILE A 55 -8.00 5.72 7.48
C ILE A 55 -8.75 6.03 6.17
N LEU A 56 -8.75 5.12 5.19
CA LEU A 56 -9.48 5.32 3.93
C LEU A 56 -11.01 5.36 4.10
N ASN A 57 -11.56 4.98 5.26
CA ASN A 57 -12.99 5.15 5.57
C ASN A 57 -13.33 6.61 5.99
N TYR A 58 -12.34 7.47 6.18
CA TYR A 58 -12.55 8.89 6.47
C TYR A 58 -12.71 9.69 5.17
N ASP A 59 -13.92 10.19 4.90
CA ASP A 59 -14.28 10.82 3.62
C ASP A 59 -13.27 11.89 3.15
N PRO A 60 -12.78 12.82 3.99
CA PRO A 60 -11.82 13.84 3.53
C PRO A 60 -10.52 13.27 2.94
N ILE A 61 -10.03 12.14 3.45
CA ILE A 61 -8.88 11.43 2.85
C ILE A 61 -9.24 10.95 1.42
N THR A 62 -10.43 10.39 1.25
CA THR A 62 -10.88 9.91 -0.07
C THR A 62 -11.07 11.05 -1.07
N TRP A 63 -11.50 12.22 -0.63
CA TRP A 63 -11.62 13.42 -1.47
C TRP A 63 -10.25 13.89 -1.95
N PHE A 64 -9.26 13.90 -1.05
CA PHE A 64 -7.89 14.25 -1.38
C PHE A 64 -7.26 13.26 -2.39
N ILE A 65 -7.47 11.96 -2.21
CA ILE A 65 -6.97 10.94 -3.15
C ILE A 65 -7.55 11.16 -4.55
N LYS A 66 -8.86 11.40 -4.67
CA LYS A 66 -9.50 11.70 -5.97
C LYS A 66 -8.89 12.94 -6.62
N HIS A 67 -8.64 13.99 -5.83
CA HIS A 67 -7.98 15.19 -6.32
C HIS A 67 -6.55 14.93 -6.83
N ILE A 68 -5.78 14.07 -6.14
CA ILE A 68 -4.45 13.65 -6.61
C ILE A 68 -4.54 12.87 -7.92
N GLU A 69 -5.48 11.94 -8.04
CA GLU A 69 -5.67 11.11 -9.24
C GLU A 69 -6.02 11.96 -10.47
N GLU A 70 -6.70 13.09 -10.29
CA GLU A 70 -7.02 14.06 -11.35
C GLU A 70 -5.85 14.98 -11.73
N THR A 71 -4.88 15.21 -10.82
CA THR A 71 -3.83 16.24 -10.98
C THR A 71 -2.43 15.70 -11.29
N ARG A 72 -2.10 14.47 -10.89
CA ARG A 72 -0.82 13.82 -11.21
C ARG A 72 -0.87 13.16 -12.60
N PRO A 73 0.29 12.82 -13.23
CA PRO A 73 0.29 12.01 -14.44
C PRO A 73 -0.60 10.77 -14.23
N PRO A 74 -1.69 10.60 -15.02
CA PRO A 74 -2.77 9.69 -14.69
C PRO A 74 -2.31 8.24 -14.47
N MET A 75 -1.28 7.84 -15.22
CA MET A 75 -0.83 6.46 -15.25
C MET A 75 -0.12 6.03 -13.96
N GLU A 76 0.70 6.88 -13.34
CA GLU A 76 1.46 6.52 -12.13
C GLU A 76 0.56 6.49 -10.88
N SER A 77 -0.35 7.47 -10.75
CA SER A 77 -1.26 7.55 -9.60
C SER A 77 -2.27 6.40 -9.60
N VAL A 78 -2.83 6.07 -10.78
CA VAL A 78 -3.81 4.98 -10.92
C VAL A 78 -3.17 3.62 -10.64
N ILE A 79 -1.96 3.37 -11.15
CA ILE A 79 -1.27 2.08 -10.94
C ILE A 79 -0.89 1.90 -9.46
N ALA A 80 -0.40 2.95 -8.80
CA ALA A 80 -0.10 2.89 -7.36
C ALA A 80 -1.35 2.63 -6.50
N SER A 81 -2.45 3.31 -6.81
CA SER A 81 -3.75 3.13 -6.13
C SER A 81 -4.27 1.69 -6.28
N GLU A 82 -4.26 1.15 -7.50
CA GLU A 82 -4.67 -0.23 -7.77
C GLU A 82 -3.73 -1.26 -7.12
N LEU A 83 -2.42 -1.04 -7.17
CA LEU A 83 -1.42 -1.90 -6.55
C LEU A 83 -1.57 -1.95 -5.02
N PHE A 84 -1.76 -0.81 -4.36
CA PHE A 84 -1.93 -0.80 -2.90
C PHE A 84 -3.25 -1.46 -2.49
N LYS A 85 -4.31 -1.25 -3.29
CA LYS A 85 -5.57 -1.96 -3.09
C LYS A 85 -5.37 -3.47 -3.22
N PHE A 86 -4.61 -3.92 -4.22
CA PHE A 86 -4.25 -5.32 -4.43
C PHE A 86 -3.48 -5.89 -3.23
N ILE A 87 -2.36 -5.26 -2.82
CA ILE A 87 -1.52 -5.73 -1.70
C ILE A 87 -2.32 -5.79 -0.40
N ARG A 88 -3.10 -4.75 -0.09
CA ARG A 88 -3.98 -4.73 1.08
C ARG A 88 -4.97 -5.89 1.08
N ASN A 89 -5.60 -6.17 -0.07
CA ASN A 89 -6.56 -7.27 -0.16
C ASN A 89 -5.86 -8.61 0.03
N ILE A 90 -4.62 -8.76 -0.43
CA ILE A 90 -3.84 -9.97 -0.16
C ILE A 90 -3.65 -10.13 1.35
N PHE A 91 -3.14 -9.11 2.03
CA PHE A 91 -2.88 -9.19 3.47
C PHE A 91 -4.14 -9.42 4.31
N ALA A 92 -5.26 -8.80 3.92
CA ALA A 92 -6.53 -8.93 4.64
C ALA A 92 -7.22 -10.30 4.45
N HIS A 93 -7.09 -10.91 3.28
CA HIS A 93 -7.82 -12.13 2.93
C HIS A 93 -6.98 -13.40 2.98
N PHE A 94 -5.66 -13.28 3.03
CA PHE A 94 -4.72 -14.41 3.09
C PHE A 94 -3.75 -14.24 4.29
N PRO A 95 -4.26 -14.24 5.54
CA PRO A 95 -3.46 -13.99 6.75
C PRO A 95 -2.68 -15.23 7.22
N PHE A 96 -2.05 -15.94 6.29
CA PHE A 96 -1.29 -17.17 6.54
C PHE A 96 0.17 -17.09 6.11
N PHE A 97 0.60 -15.92 5.63
CA PHE A 97 2.00 -15.65 5.33
C PHE A 97 2.68 -14.96 6.51
N ASP A 98 3.95 -15.31 6.72
CA ASP A 98 4.77 -14.71 7.77
C ASP A 98 5.84 -13.78 7.22
N ASN A 99 6.15 -13.82 5.93
CA ASN A 99 7.09 -12.87 5.32
C ASN A 99 6.67 -12.45 3.91
N TRP A 100 7.15 -11.27 3.50
CA TRP A 100 6.83 -10.67 2.21
C TRP A 100 7.20 -11.55 1.02
N ASP A 101 8.34 -12.25 1.12
CA ASP A 101 8.93 -13.01 0.03
C ASP A 101 8.25 -14.38 -0.22
N GLU A 102 7.48 -14.85 0.77
CA GLU A 102 6.63 -16.04 0.71
C GLU A 102 5.21 -15.72 0.25
N VAL A 103 4.78 -14.45 0.27
CA VAL A 103 3.43 -14.09 -0.18
C VAL A 103 3.28 -14.47 -1.64
N TYR A 104 2.43 -15.46 -1.89
CA TYR A 104 2.04 -15.87 -3.24
C TYR A 104 0.53 -15.93 -3.38
N ILE A 105 0.07 -15.78 -4.60
CA ILE A 105 -1.32 -16.00 -4.96
C ILE A 105 -1.37 -16.74 -6.30
N ASN A 106 -2.46 -17.47 -6.53
CA ASN A 106 -2.74 -18.07 -7.83
C ASN A 106 -4.24 -18.01 -8.12
N LYS A 107 -4.60 -18.33 -9.37
CA LYS A 107 -5.96 -18.20 -9.88
C LYS A 107 -6.99 -19.01 -9.09
N GLU A 108 -6.59 -20.14 -8.52
CA GLU A 108 -7.48 -21.00 -7.74
C GLU A 108 -7.71 -20.43 -6.34
N ILE A 109 -6.61 -20.11 -5.64
CA ILE A 109 -6.65 -19.58 -4.28
C ILE A 109 -7.41 -18.27 -4.23
N ILE A 110 -7.25 -17.36 -5.19
CA ILE A 110 -7.93 -16.06 -5.10
C ILE A 110 -9.42 -16.11 -5.46
N ASN A 111 -9.83 -17.13 -6.23
CA ASN A 111 -11.21 -17.30 -6.68
C ASN A 111 -11.96 -18.40 -5.91
N TRP A 112 -11.38 -18.91 -4.81
CA TRP A 112 -11.94 -20.01 -4.02
C TRP A 112 -13.38 -19.79 -3.56
N TYR A 113 -13.72 -18.56 -3.15
CA TYR A 113 -15.06 -18.17 -2.73
C TYR A 113 -15.89 -17.59 -3.88
N ARG A 114 -15.30 -16.66 -4.65
CA ARG A 114 -15.99 -15.96 -5.75
C ARG A 114 -14.99 -15.41 -6.76
N LYS A 115 -15.28 -15.60 -8.05
CA LYS A 115 -14.52 -15.00 -9.16
C LYS A 115 -14.77 -13.49 -9.32
N GLY A 116 -13.78 -12.75 -9.82
CA GLY A 116 -13.92 -11.34 -10.18
C GLY A 116 -13.87 -10.38 -9.00
N LEU A 117 -13.28 -10.81 -7.88
CA LEU A 117 -12.97 -9.94 -6.74
C LEU A 117 -11.73 -9.09 -7.02
N THR A 118 -11.35 -8.22 -6.08
CA THR A 118 -10.32 -7.19 -6.26
C THR A 118 -8.99 -7.73 -6.81
N ILE A 119 -8.49 -8.83 -6.24
CA ILE A 119 -7.19 -9.40 -6.58
C ILE A 119 -7.24 -10.04 -7.98
N ASP A 120 -8.32 -10.77 -8.28
CA ASP A 120 -8.58 -11.37 -9.61
C ASP A 120 -8.66 -10.28 -10.70
N LYS A 121 -9.43 -9.22 -10.46
CA LYS A 121 -9.52 -8.09 -11.40
C LYS A 121 -8.19 -7.38 -11.64
N PHE A 122 -7.36 -7.25 -10.61
CA PHE A 122 -6.03 -6.64 -10.76
C PHE A 122 -5.14 -7.49 -11.66
N LEU A 123 -5.10 -8.81 -11.44
CA LEU A 123 -4.29 -9.72 -12.24
C LEU A 123 -4.80 -9.85 -13.68
N GLU A 124 -6.11 -9.98 -13.90
CA GLU A 124 -6.70 -10.01 -15.25
C GLU A 124 -6.41 -8.72 -16.05
N LYS A 125 -6.32 -7.57 -15.37
CA LYS A 125 -6.05 -6.28 -16.00
C LYS A 125 -4.57 -6.08 -16.36
N HIS A 126 -3.66 -6.52 -15.50
CA HIS A 126 -2.24 -6.16 -15.57
C HIS A 126 -1.32 -7.30 -16.00
N ALA A 127 -1.79 -8.55 -16.06
CA ALA A 127 -0.98 -9.66 -16.59
C ALA A 127 -0.53 -9.38 -18.03
N GLY A 128 0.74 -9.70 -18.33
CA GLY A 128 1.39 -9.35 -19.60
C GLY A 128 1.68 -7.85 -19.78
N GLY A 129 1.40 -7.04 -18.76
CA GLY A 129 1.67 -5.60 -18.75
C GLY A 129 3.17 -5.27 -18.75
N LYS A 130 3.50 -4.06 -19.20
CA LYS A 130 4.89 -3.56 -19.14
C LYS A 130 5.27 -3.17 -17.72
N GLU A 131 6.54 -3.34 -17.40
CA GLU A 131 7.14 -2.82 -16.17
C GLU A 131 6.86 -1.32 -16.01
N VAL A 132 6.57 -0.90 -14.78
CA VAL A 132 6.36 0.50 -14.44
C VAL A 132 7.52 0.96 -13.58
N LYS A 133 8.28 1.93 -14.08
CA LYS A 133 9.38 2.55 -13.34
C LYS A 133 8.85 3.76 -12.59
N TYR A 134 9.17 3.82 -11.31
CA TYR A 134 8.77 4.90 -10.42
C TYR A 134 10.01 5.49 -9.73
N ARG A 135 9.95 6.79 -9.42
CA ARG A 135 10.96 7.46 -8.60
C ARG A 135 10.31 8.40 -7.61
N PHE A 136 10.86 8.46 -6.40
CA PHE A 136 10.42 9.41 -5.39
C PHE A 136 11.61 9.94 -4.60
N TRP A 137 11.43 11.14 -4.06
CA TRP A 137 12.42 11.82 -3.25
C TRP A 137 12.20 11.49 -1.76
N GLU A 138 13.15 10.79 -1.15
CA GLU A 138 13.17 10.58 0.30
C GLU A 138 13.71 11.86 0.96
N ILE A 139 12.83 12.76 1.40
CA ILE A 139 13.19 14.09 1.95
C ILE A 139 14.22 13.97 3.08
N GLU A 140 14.00 13.05 4.01
CA GLU A 140 14.86 12.85 5.18
C GLU A 140 16.27 12.41 4.81
N LYS A 141 16.38 11.55 3.80
CA LYS A 141 17.67 11.01 3.33
C LYS A 141 18.30 11.83 2.20
N LYS A 142 17.59 12.84 1.71
CA LYS A 142 17.97 13.69 0.57
C LYS A 142 18.46 12.88 -0.64
N LEU A 143 17.74 11.79 -0.96
CA LEU A 143 18.09 10.90 -2.06
C LEU A 143 16.89 10.52 -2.91
N MET A 144 17.17 10.23 -4.18
CA MET A 144 16.19 9.72 -5.13
C MET A 144 16.17 8.21 -5.06
N THR A 145 15.00 7.64 -4.79
CA THR A 145 14.79 6.19 -4.79
C THR A 145 14.07 5.77 -6.06
N TYR A 146 14.59 4.73 -6.69
CA TYR A 146 14.06 4.15 -7.92
C TYR A 146 13.42 2.80 -7.60
N LEU A 147 12.24 2.58 -8.15
CA LEU A 147 11.47 1.36 -8.01
C LEU A 147 11.03 0.88 -9.39
N THR A 148 11.02 -0.43 -9.59
CA THR A 148 10.33 -1.06 -10.70
C THR A 148 9.20 -1.91 -10.15
N ILE A 149 8.00 -1.69 -10.65
CA ILE A 149 6.85 -2.57 -10.46
C ILE A 149 6.79 -3.47 -11.68
N THR A 150 6.78 -4.78 -11.47
CA THR A 150 6.60 -5.75 -12.55
C THR A 150 5.21 -6.38 -12.46
N PHE A 151 4.78 -6.99 -13.55
CA PHE A 151 3.52 -7.73 -13.60
C PHE A 151 3.80 -9.16 -14.08
N PRO A 152 2.99 -10.13 -13.66
CA PRO A 152 3.17 -11.51 -14.09
C PRO A 152 2.99 -11.61 -15.61
N VAL A 153 3.77 -12.47 -16.25
CA VAL A 153 3.72 -12.68 -17.71
C VAL A 153 2.35 -13.18 -18.15
N GLY A 154 1.73 -14.03 -17.33
CA GLY A 154 0.40 -14.57 -17.52
C GLY A 154 -0.34 -14.71 -16.19
N TYR A 155 -1.62 -15.04 -16.28
CA TYR A 155 -2.46 -15.30 -15.11
C TYR A 155 -3.30 -16.56 -15.36
N GLU A 156 -2.57 -17.67 -15.48
CA GLU A 156 -3.10 -18.99 -15.79
C GLU A 156 -3.29 -19.85 -14.53
N LYS A 157 -3.98 -20.97 -14.71
CA LYS A 157 -4.28 -21.90 -13.62
C LYS A 157 -3.02 -22.68 -13.20
N GLY A 158 -2.75 -22.75 -11.89
CA GLY A 158 -1.66 -23.54 -11.32
C GLY A 158 -0.31 -22.81 -11.20
N GLU A 159 -0.20 -21.57 -11.70
CA GLU A 159 1.01 -20.76 -11.56
C GLU A 159 0.93 -19.88 -10.31
N ASN A 160 1.97 -19.94 -9.48
CA ASN A 160 2.11 -19.05 -8.33
C ASN A 160 2.72 -17.72 -8.77
N ILE A 161 2.08 -16.63 -8.36
CA ILE A 161 2.53 -15.26 -8.56
C ILE A 161 2.99 -14.74 -7.19
N TYR A 162 4.27 -14.44 -7.05
CA TYR A 162 4.84 -13.95 -5.80
C TYR A 162 4.81 -12.42 -5.72
N LEU A 163 4.51 -11.91 -4.53
CA LEU A 163 4.49 -10.46 -4.28
C LEU A 163 5.88 -9.84 -4.47
N LYS A 164 6.95 -10.52 -4.05
CA LYS A 164 8.33 -10.04 -4.23
C LYS A 164 8.74 -9.83 -5.69
N ASP A 165 8.14 -10.59 -6.61
CA ASP A 165 8.45 -10.47 -8.04
C ASP A 165 7.77 -9.23 -8.62
N ILE A 166 6.52 -8.97 -8.21
CA ILE A 166 5.77 -7.75 -8.56
C ILE A 166 6.45 -6.51 -7.94
N LEU A 167 6.79 -6.61 -6.65
CA LEU A 167 7.28 -5.52 -5.84
C LEU A 167 8.22 -6.05 -4.73
N PRO A 168 9.55 -5.88 -4.87
CA PRO A 168 10.52 -6.34 -3.87
C PRO A 168 10.29 -5.68 -2.52
N GLU A 169 10.39 -6.44 -1.42
CA GLU A 169 9.99 -6.00 -0.06
C GLU A 169 10.49 -4.60 0.30
N LYS A 170 11.81 -4.39 0.33
CA LYS A 170 12.40 -3.13 0.83
C LYS A 170 11.92 -1.91 0.07
N ASN A 171 11.94 -1.99 -1.26
CA ASN A 171 11.55 -0.87 -2.11
C ASN A 171 10.03 -0.69 -2.12
N GLY A 172 9.29 -1.81 -2.12
CA GLY A 172 7.85 -1.85 -2.08
C GLY A 172 7.25 -1.23 -0.83
N VAL A 173 7.74 -1.67 0.33
CA VAL A 173 7.33 -1.15 1.63
C VAL A 173 7.63 0.33 1.73
N LYS A 174 8.85 0.77 1.41
CA LYS A 174 9.21 2.20 1.44
C LYS A 174 8.32 3.03 0.54
N PHE A 175 8.09 2.56 -0.69
CA PHE A 175 7.23 3.24 -1.65
C PHE A 175 5.79 3.36 -1.15
N SER A 176 5.21 2.24 -0.69
CA SER A 176 3.86 2.21 -0.13
C SER A 176 3.71 3.18 1.03
N LEU A 177 4.61 3.13 2.01
CA LEU A 177 4.54 3.98 3.19
C LEU A 177 4.79 5.45 2.88
N HIS A 178 5.70 5.77 1.95
CA HIS A 178 5.91 7.14 1.50
C HIS A 178 4.64 7.73 0.87
N MET A 179 3.97 6.97 0.01
CA MET A 179 2.73 7.42 -0.63
C MET A 179 1.58 7.56 0.37
N MET A 180 1.42 6.59 1.28
CA MET A 180 0.43 6.64 2.35
C MET A 180 0.67 7.83 3.27
N LYS A 181 1.93 8.11 3.65
CA LYS A 181 2.30 9.26 4.47
C LYS A 181 1.92 10.57 3.79
N ASN A 182 2.20 10.72 2.49
CA ASN A 182 1.82 11.94 1.75
C ASN A 182 0.30 12.20 1.78
N VAL A 183 -0.51 11.13 1.75
CA VAL A 183 -1.97 11.23 1.90
C VAL A 183 -2.36 11.63 3.32
N ILE A 184 -1.78 10.99 4.34
CA ILE A 184 -2.07 11.30 5.75
C ILE A 184 -1.65 12.74 6.09
N ASP A 185 -0.44 13.15 5.74
CA ASP A 185 0.12 14.48 6.00
C ASP A 185 -0.72 15.61 5.40
N SER A 186 -1.46 15.34 4.33
CA SER A 186 -2.36 16.33 3.71
C SER A 186 -3.51 16.77 4.61
N GLN A 187 -3.88 15.94 5.59
CA GLN A 187 -4.99 16.18 6.51
C GLN A 187 -4.51 16.53 7.93
N VAL A 188 -3.21 16.58 8.16
CA VAL A 188 -2.64 17.00 9.45
C VAL A 188 -2.59 18.53 9.52
N ILE A 189 -3.27 19.08 10.53
CA ILE A 189 -3.18 20.51 10.84
C ILE A 189 -1.80 20.75 11.43
N LYS A 190 -0.92 21.42 10.69
CA LYS A 190 0.37 21.87 11.22
C LYS A 190 0.10 22.99 12.24
N SER A 191 0.50 22.79 13.49
CA SER A 191 0.60 23.88 14.46
C SER A 191 1.67 24.85 13.96
N SER A 192 1.25 26.06 13.59
CA SER A 192 2.12 27.20 13.29
C SER A 192 2.85 27.69 14.53
#